data_AF-A0A6N7LTH6-F1
#
_entry.id   AF-A0A6N7LTH6-F1
#
_cell.length_a   1.000
_cell.length_b   1.000
_cell.length_c   1.000
_cell.angle_alpha   90.00
_cell.angle_beta   90.00
_cell.angle_gamma   90.00
#
_symmetry.space_group_name_H-M   'P 1'
#
loop_
_entity.id
_entity.type
_entity.pdbx_description
1 polymer ?
#
loop_
_entity_poly.entity_id
_entity_poly.type
_entity_poly.pdbx_seq_one_letter_code
_entity_poly.pdbx_strand_id
1 'polypeptide(L)' 'MFEILIPYRDDPARWYPVDAVSLRGNVYRITSVPENAPALRFGPGDRVECEQQTDDQGHIRLLARRVAPPAQPW' A
#
# COMPACT_ATOMS: atom_id res chain seq x y z
N MET A 1 -4.16 8.38 -12.28
CA MET A 1 -4.02 8.26 -10.81
C MET A 1 -3.98 6.78 -10.50
N PHE A 2 -2.99 6.29 -9.77
CA PHE A 2 -2.92 4.88 -9.36
C PHE A 2 -3.44 4.77 -7.92
N GLU A 3 -4.14 3.68 -7.63
CA GLU A 3 -4.70 3.41 -6.30
C GLU A 3 -3.79 2.43 -5.54
N ILE A 4 -3.44 2.78 -4.30
CA ILE A 4 -2.66 1.91 -3.42
C ILE A 4 -3.62 1.20 -2.47
N LEU A 5 -3.57 -0.13 -2.49
CA LEU A 5 -4.44 -1.00 -1.74
C LEU A 5 -3.66 -1.68 -0.60
N ILE A 6 -4.20 -1.61 0.61
CA ILE A 6 -3.67 -2.31 1.78
C ILE A 6 -4.62 -3.46 2.16
N PRO A 7 -4.09 -4.66 2.45
CA PRO A 7 -4.93 -5.75 2.92
C PRO A 7 -5.33 -5.53 4.38
N TYR A 8 -6.52 -6.02 4.76
CA TYR A 8 -6.90 -6.07 6.16
C TYR A 8 -6.02 -7.10 6.90
N ARG A 9 -5.74 -6.83 8.17
CA ARG A 9 -4.92 -7.71 9.03
C ARG A 9 -5.59 -9.07 9.23
N ASP A 10 -6.90 -9.07 9.46
CA ASP A 10 -7.67 -10.27 9.79
C ASP A 10 -8.22 -10.98 8.55
N ASP A 11 -8.27 -10.30 7.40
CA ASP A 11 -8.71 -10.85 6.13
C ASP A 11 -7.84 -10.34 4.96
N PRO A 12 -6.78 -11.10 4.59
CA PRO A 12 -5.88 -10.73 3.50
C PRO A 12 -6.52 -10.73 2.10
N ALA A 13 -7.74 -11.27 1.94
CA ALA A 13 -8.49 -11.20 0.69
C ALA A 13 -9.24 -9.87 0.54
N ARG A 14 -9.44 -9.14 1.64
CA ARG A 14 -10.06 -7.82 1.66
C ARG A 14 -9.00 -6.73 1.58
N TRP A 15 -9.18 -5.79 0.67
CA TRP A 15 -8.26 -4.69 0.42
C TRP A 15 -8.98 -3.35 0.56
N TYR A 16 -8.25 -2.30 0.92
CA TYR A 16 -8.80 -0.95 1.02
C TYR A 16 -7.84 0.10 0.42
N PRO A 17 -8.37 1.10 -0.31
CA PRO A 17 -7.57 2.17 -0.88
C PRO A 17 -7.08 3.16 0.17
N VAL A 18 -5.83 3.60 0.04
CA VAL A 18 -5.21 4.57 0.94
C VAL A 18 -4.40 5.61 0.19
N ASP A 19 -4.12 6.72 0.88
CA ASP A 19 -3.19 7.73 0.36
C ASP A 19 -1.76 7.33 0.69
N ALA A 20 -0.90 7.39 -0.33
CA ALA A 20 0.53 7.15 -0.19
C ALA A 20 1.32 7.96 -1.22
N VAL A 21 2.59 8.22 -0.90
CA VAL A 21 3.54 8.88 -1.79
C VAL A 21 4.62 7.89 -2.24
N SER A 22 5.03 7.96 -3.50
CA SER A 22 6.16 7.17 -4.00
C SER A 22 7.46 7.63 -3.37
N LEU A 23 8.27 6.70 -2.88
CA LEU A 23 9.62 6.98 -2.39
C LEU A 23 10.67 6.66 -3.46
N ARG A 24 10.72 5.40 -3.91
CA ARG A 24 11.65 4.92 -4.94
C ARG A 24 11.22 3.55 -5.44
N GLY A 25 11.27 3.34 -6.75
CA GLY A 25 10.94 2.04 -7.36
C GLY A 25 9.52 1.63 -7.01
N ASN A 26 9.36 0.46 -6.40
CA ASN A 26 8.09 -0.06 -5.95
C ASN A 26 7.76 0.26 -4.49
N VAL A 27 8.53 1.15 -3.83
CA VAL A 27 8.35 1.51 -2.42
C VAL A 27 7.54 2.79 -2.29
N TYR A 28 6.50 2.73 -1.44
CA TYR A 28 5.59 3.83 -1.16
C TYR A 28 5.50 4.07 0.34
N ARG A 29 5.28 5.32 0.76
CA ARG A 29 5.01 5.68 2.16
C ARG A 29 3.54 6.04 2.33
N ILE A 30 2.85 5.34 3.22
CA ILE A 30 1.44 5.62 3.54
C ILE A 30 1.37 6.96 4.27
N THR A 31 0.51 7.85 3.77
CA THR A 31 0.32 9.19 4.34
C THR A 31 -0.99 9.30 5.11
N SER A 32 -2.00 8.54 4.72
CA SER A 32 -3.30 8.52 5.40
C SER A 32 -3.94 7.15 5.27
N VAL A 33 -4.63 6.71 6.32
CA VAL A 33 -5.55 5.58 6.27
C VAL A 33 -6.94 6.09 6.65
N PRO A 34 -8.00 5.62 5.99
CA PRO A 34 -9.34 6.10 6.25
C PRO A 34 -9.88 5.56 7.58
N GLU A 35 -10.64 6.40 8.30
CA GLU A 35 -11.10 6.10 9.67
C GLU A 35 -12.04 4.88 9.74
N ASN A 36 -12.72 4.56 8.64
CA ASN A 36 -13.61 3.39 8.52
C ASN A 36 -12.87 2.07 8.25
N ALA A 37 -11.53 2.08 8.19
CA ALA A 37 -10.68 0.91 7.95
C ALA A 37 -9.59 0.74 9.03
N PRO A 38 -9.93 0.63 10.33
CA PRO A 38 -8.93 0.60 11.41
C PRO A 38 -8.08 -0.68 11.46
N ALA A 39 -8.56 -1.76 10.83
CA ALA A 39 -7.92 -3.08 10.85
C ALA A 39 -6.97 -3.32 9.67
N LEU A 40 -6.50 -2.26 9.00
CA LEU A 40 -5.52 -2.39 7.92
C LEU A 40 -4.17 -2.90 8.43
N ARG A 41 -3.49 -3.68 7.59
CA ARG A 41 -2.21 -4.30 7.95
C ARG A 41 -1.08 -3.29 8.11
N PHE A 42 -1.14 -2.17 7.38
CA PHE A 42 -0.16 -1.10 7.40
C PHE A 42 -0.86 0.24 7.65
N GLY A 43 -0.16 1.18 8.25
CA GLY A 43 -0.70 2.48 8.68
C GLY A 43 0.13 3.68 8.21
N PRO A 44 -0.30 4.90 8.58
CA PRO A 44 0.41 6.12 8.21
C PRO A 44 1.86 6.10 8.71
N GLY A 45 2.78 6.45 7.83
CA GLY A 45 4.22 6.46 8.08
C GLY A 45 4.95 5.20 7.62
N ASP A 46 4.25 4.06 7.51
CA ASP A 46 4.84 2.81 7.03
C ASP A 46 5.33 2.94 5.59
N ARG A 47 6.49 2.34 5.33
CA ARG A 47 7.04 2.19 3.97
C ARG A 47 6.69 0.80 3.49
N VAL A 48 5.96 0.68 2.40
CA VAL A 48 5.48 -0.59 1.86
C VAL A 48 6.00 -0.80 0.45
N GLU A 49 6.43 -2.03 0.18
CA GLU A 49 6.66 -2.49 -1.19
C GLU A 49 5.31 -2.88 -1.81
N CYS A 50 5.02 -2.24 -2.94
CA CYS A 50 3.81 -2.50 -3.70
C CYS A 50 4.11 -3.36 -4.92
N GLU A 51 3.18 -4.24 -5.27
CA GLU A 51 3.16 -4.95 -6.53
C GLU A 51 2.13 -4.30 -7.45
N GLN A 52 2.49 -4.08 -8.71
CA GLN A 52 1.57 -3.55 -9.69
C GLN A 52 0.70 -4.69 -10.24
N GLN A 53 -0.61 -4.52 -10.15
CA GLN A 53 -1.59 -5.40 -10.79
C GLN A 53 -2.49 -4.58 -11.70
N THR A 54 -2.71 -5.08 -12.92
CA THR A 54 -3.69 -4.53 -13.85
C THR A 54 -4.94 -5.39 -13.78
N ASP A 55 -6.10 -4.78 -13.57
CA ASP A 55 -7.38 -5.50 -13.59
C ASP A 55 -7.88 -5.75 -15.02
N ASP A 56 -8.96 -6.52 -15.17
CA ASP A 56 -9.54 -6.88 -16.48
C ASP A 56 -10.08 -5.66 -17.27
N GLN A 57 -10.21 -4.51 -16.62
CA GLN A 57 -10.60 -3.24 -17.25
C GLN A 57 -9.39 -2.38 -17.65
N GLY A 58 -8.17 -2.85 -17.40
CA GLY A 58 -6.93 -2.14 -17.68
C GLY A 58 -6.54 -1.12 -16.60
N HIS A 59 -7.21 -1.10 -15.45
CA HIS A 59 -6.85 -0.19 -14.37
C HIS A 59 -5.66 -0.72 -13.57
N ILE A 60 -4.70 0.17 -13.33
CA ILE A 60 -3.50 -0.13 -12.56
C ILE A 60 -3.78 0.08 -11.07
N ARG A 61 -3.56 -0.97 -10.29
CA ARG A 61 -3.61 -0.99 -8.83
C ARG A 61 -2.25 -1.37 -8.26
N LEU A 62 -1.90 -0.78 -7.12
CA LEU A 62 -0.66 -1.07 -6.40
C LEU A 62 -1.00 -1.78 -5.09
N LEU A 63 -0.65 -3.06 -4.98
CA LEU A 63 -0.95 -3.88 -3.83
C LEU A 63 0.20 -3.85 -2.81
N ALA A 64 -0.02 -3.27 -1.63
CA ALA A 64 0.96 -3.28 -0.55
C ALA A 64 1.15 -4.71 -0.02
N ARG A 65 2.34 -5.30 -0.21
CA ARG A 65 2.62 -6.69 0.16
C ARG A 65 3.36 -6.82 1.49
N ARG A 66 4.37 -5.99 1.72
CA ARG A 66 5.24 -6.04 2.90
C ARG A 66 5.82 -4.67 3.24
N VAL A 67 6.29 -4.53 4.47
CA VAL A 67 7.05 -3.35 4.91
C VAL A 67 8.44 -3.39 4.27
N ALA A 68 8.83 -2.29 3.63
CA ALA A 68 10.16 -2.11 3.09
C ALA A 68 11.15 -1.88 4.25
N PRO A 69 12.33 -2.51 4.23
CA PRO A 69 13.35 -2.24 5.24
C PRO A 69 13.74 -0.74 5.24
N PRO A 70 14.21 -0.21 6.39
CA PRO A 70 14.69 1.16 6.44
C PRO A 70 15.76 1.35 5.37
N ALA A 71 15.72 2.48 4.67
CA ALA A 71 16.73 2.79 3.67
C ALA A 71 18.08 2.82 4.39
N GLN A 72 18.95 1.84 4.11
CA GLN A 72 20.30 1.83 4.67
C GLN A 72 21.01 3.11 4.19
N PRO A 73 21.53 3.94 5.11
CA PRO A 73 22.47 4.97 4.72
C PRO A 73 23.73 4.25 4.21
N TRP A 74 24.11 4.56 2.98
CA TRP A 74 25.34 4.10 2.33
C TRP A 74 26.56 4.63 3.07
#